data_AF-A0A7C5HDF2-F1
#
_entry.id   AF-A0A7C5HDF2-F1
#
_cell.length_a   1.000
_cell.length_b   1.000
_cell.length_c   1.000
_cell.angle_alpha   90.00
_cell.angle_beta   90.00
_cell.angle_gamma   90.00
#
_symmetry.space_group_name_H-M   'P 1'
#
loop_
_entity.id
_entity.type
_entity.pdbx_description
1 polymer ?
#
loop_
_entity_poly.entity_id
_entity_poly.type
_entity_poly.pdbx_seq_one_letter_code
_entity_poly.pdbx_strand_id
1 'polypeptide(L)'
;MQRFKDEGEVISRLLTDTQYMSRIAKEYMNYVSGPENVWAIPGQLTALLRSKWGLNELLSDNKEKNRKDHRHHAIDAFVVACTSRSMLQKIARASKKTRKRFIEKMPPPFKNFEHKEIEKLLDEIIISFKPDHGFAQKAIKEGKTVGQLHDETAYGFVSEDIEKEKITLSVRKDPSYFKSKKQVQEIADERFKEYLLNKIENKSDTEIKTIIEDFFKTNGIRKLKIHLEKDKKTVIPIKDKDGKIYKYYTSGNNYCADIYCSHKTEKAGKWQIEIIPVFYAHQPKFEPAWHKKYPTAKKIMRLFINDMVAWDENGLKKILRVKKMNVDGRLFFQVHKIAKSEKESNATSVKQLQERNARKIGIDIIGRIYDPLKKNENS
;
A
#
# COMPACT_ATOMS: atom_id res chain seq x y z
N MET A 1 -21.08 3.88 14.52
CA MET A 1 -19.74 3.28 14.33
C MET A 1 -19.88 1.80 14.00
N GLN A 2 -20.26 1.47 12.78
CA GLN A 2 -20.58 0.09 12.39
C GLN A 2 -20.17 -0.16 10.93
N ARG A 3 -18.96 0.26 10.57
CA ARG A 3 -18.39 0.10 9.21
C ARG A 3 -17.17 -0.83 9.17
N PHE A 4 -16.94 -1.60 10.24
CA PHE A 4 -15.85 -2.56 10.37
C PHE A 4 -16.32 -3.96 10.81
N LYS A 5 -17.59 -4.32 10.56
CA LYS A 5 -18.12 -5.63 10.95
C LYS A 5 -17.88 -6.77 9.95
N ASP A 6 -17.28 -6.51 8.79
CA ASP A 6 -17.40 -7.45 7.66
C ASP A 6 -16.08 -7.78 6.96
N GLU A 7 -15.00 -8.01 7.70
CA GLU A 7 -13.81 -8.66 7.10
C GLU A 7 -14.21 -9.98 6.41
N GLY A 8 -15.14 -10.74 7.00
CA GLY A 8 -15.68 -11.97 6.42
C GLY A 8 -16.47 -11.75 5.13
N GLU A 9 -17.26 -10.68 5.03
CA GLU A 9 -18.01 -10.37 3.79
C GLU A 9 -17.08 -9.90 2.68
N VAL A 10 -16.08 -9.06 3.01
CA VAL A 10 -15.05 -8.63 2.05
C VAL A 10 -14.27 -9.82 1.53
N ILE A 11 -13.83 -10.74 2.41
CA ILE A 11 -13.16 -11.96 2.01
C ILE A 11 -14.07 -12.81 1.11
N SER A 12 -15.34 -12.96 1.46
CA SER A 12 -16.30 -13.75 0.69
C SER A 12 -16.50 -13.19 -0.72
N ARG A 13 -16.65 -11.85 -0.84
CA ARG A 13 -16.74 -11.17 -2.14
C ARG A 13 -15.47 -11.36 -2.98
N LEU A 14 -14.30 -11.19 -2.38
CA LEU A 14 -13.02 -11.42 -3.07
C LEU A 14 -12.86 -12.87 -3.55
N LEU A 15 -13.37 -13.85 -2.79
CA LEU A 15 -13.41 -15.25 -3.21
C LEU A 15 -14.33 -15.46 -4.41
N THR A 16 -15.53 -14.87 -4.39
CA THR A 16 -16.48 -14.91 -5.52
C THR A 16 -15.87 -14.29 -6.78
N ASP A 17 -15.23 -13.12 -6.66
CA ASP A 17 -14.57 -12.46 -7.78
C ASP A 17 -13.44 -13.33 -8.36
N THR A 18 -12.64 -13.96 -7.49
CA THR A 18 -11.55 -14.87 -7.91
C THR A 18 -12.08 -16.10 -8.66
N GLN A 19 -13.19 -16.67 -8.21
CA GLN A 19 -13.86 -17.78 -8.90
C GLN A 19 -14.37 -17.35 -10.27
N TYR A 20 -15.02 -16.18 -10.34
CA TYR A 20 -15.51 -15.63 -11.59
C TYR A 20 -14.37 -15.38 -12.60
N MET A 21 -13.29 -14.70 -12.17
CA MET A 21 -12.11 -14.45 -13.01
C MET A 21 -11.50 -15.75 -13.53
N SER A 22 -11.38 -16.77 -12.68
CA SER A 22 -10.85 -18.09 -13.09
C SER A 22 -11.73 -18.78 -14.12
N ARG A 23 -13.06 -18.65 -14.01
CA ARG A 23 -14.02 -19.20 -14.98
C ARG A 23 -13.91 -18.50 -16.33
N ILE A 24 -13.89 -17.16 -16.34
CA ILE A 24 -13.75 -16.38 -17.58
C ILE A 24 -12.40 -16.64 -18.24
N ALA A 25 -11.31 -16.71 -17.46
CA ALA A 25 -9.99 -17.05 -17.99
C ALA A 25 -9.98 -18.44 -18.67
N LYS A 26 -10.63 -19.44 -18.06
CA LYS A 26 -10.77 -20.77 -18.67
C LYS A 26 -11.60 -20.72 -19.96
N GLU A 27 -12.72 -20.03 -19.96
CA GLU A 27 -13.58 -19.88 -21.15
C GLU A 27 -12.81 -19.22 -22.31
N TYR A 28 -12.06 -18.15 -22.02
CA TYR A 28 -11.19 -17.50 -22.99
C TYR A 28 -10.09 -18.42 -23.51
N MET A 29 -9.39 -19.14 -22.62
CA MET A 29 -8.33 -20.06 -23.03
C MET A 29 -8.86 -21.26 -23.82
N ASN A 30 -10.07 -21.75 -23.53
CA ASN A 30 -10.72 -22.78 -24.34
C ASN A 30 -10.94 -22.31 -25.79
N TYR A 31 -11.28 -21.03 -25.97
CA TYR A 31 -11.44 -20.44 -27.30
C TYR A 31 -10.10 -20.35 -28.04
N VAL A 32 -9.04 -19.90 -27.35
CA VAL A 32 -7.71 -19.72 -27.95
C VAL A 32 -6.99 -21.04 -28.25
N SER A 33 -7.07 -22.01 -27.34
CA SER A 33 -6.24 -23.22 -27.38
C SER A 33 -7.03 -24.51 -27.58
N GLY A 34 -8.36 -24.43 -27.66
CA GLY A 34 -9.25 -25.59 -27.73
C GLY A 34 -9.58 -26.18 -26.36
N PRO A 35 -10.82 -26.66 -26.15
CA PRO A 35 -11.31 -27.12 -24.84
C PRO A 35 -10.59 -28.37 -24.32
N GLU A 36 -9.99 -29.18 -25.18
CA GLU A 36 -9.27 -30.39 -24.78
C GLU A 36 -7.89 -30.10 -24.17
N ASN A 37 -7.34 -28.91 -24.42
CA ASN A 37 -6.01 -28.48 -24.00
C ASN A 37 -6.01 -27.65 -22.70
N VAL A 38 -7.18 -27.36 -22.13
CA VAL A 38 -7.33 -26.46 -20.99
C VAL A 38 -8.16 -27.13 -19.90
N TRP A 39 -7.58 -27.25 -18.70
CA TRP A 39 -8.30 -27.70 -17.51
C TRP A 39 -8.01 -26.79 -16.32
N ALA A 40 -8.96 -26.76 -15.39
CA ALA A 40 -8.83 -26.04 -14.13
C ALA A 40 -8.71 -27.03 -12.98
N ILE A 41 -7.91 -26.68 -11.97
CA ILE A 41 -7.65 -27.52 -10.82
C ILE A 41 -8.27 -26.87 -9.58
N PRO A 42 -9.06 -27.60 -8.78
CA PRO A 42 -9.60 -27.07 -7.54
C PRO A 42 -8.48 -26.70 -6.57
N GLY A 43 -8.57 -25.53 -5.92
CA GLY A 43 -7.53 -25.08 -4.98
C GLY A 43 -7.27 -26.03 -3.81
N GLN A 44 -8.28 -26.79 -3.37
CA GLN A 44 -8.12 -27.85 -2.36
C GLN A 44 -7.18 -28.96 -2.85
N LEU A 45 -7.26 -29.32 -4.14
CA LEU A 45 -6.37 -30.32 -4.73
C LEU A 45 -4.94 -29.78 -4.84
N THR A 46 -4.77 -28.54 -5.30
CA THR A 46 -3.46 -27.88 -5.32
C THR A 46 -2.81 -27.89 -3.93
N ALA A 47 -3.56 -27.59 -2.87
CA ALA A 47 -3.05 -27.61 -1.50
C ALA A 47 -2.60 -29.02 -1.05
N LEU A 48 -3.37 -30.06 -1.40
CA LEU A 48 -3.02 -31.44 -1.07
C LEU A 48 -1.75 -31.91 -1.79
N LEU A 49 -1.64 -31.65 -3.10
CA LEU A 49 -0.47 -32.02 -3.89
C LEU A 49 0.79 -31.25 -3.45
N ARG A 50 0.65 -29.94 -3.20
CA ARG A 50 1.74 -29.11 -2.67
C ARG A 50 2.27 -29.64 -1.34
N SER A 51 1.37 -30.06 -0.44
CA SER A 51 1.76 -30.69 0.82
C SER A 51 2.43 -32.04 0.60
N LYS A 52 1.91 -32.86 -0.30
CA LYS A 52 2.44 -34.20 -0.59
C LYS A 52 3.85 -34.14 -1.19
N TRP A 53 4.12 -33.16 -2.03
CA TRP A 53 5.44 -32.93 -2.61
C TRP A 53 6.36 -32.09 -1.72
N GLY A 54 6.00 -31.86 -0.44
CA GLY A 54 6.84 -31.14 0.53
C GLY A 54 7.18 -29.70 0.15
N LEU A 55 6.42 -29.09 -0.78
CA LEU A 55 6.68 -27.74 -1.29
C LEU A 55 6.25 -26.63 -0.33
N ASN A 56 5.48 -26.95 0.72
CA ASN A 56 5.12 -25.98 1.76
C ASN A 56 6.36 -25.52 2.57
N GLU A 57 7.35 -26.41 2.72
CA GLU A 57 8.53 -26.20 3.55
C GLU A 57 9.52 -25.21 2.90
N LEU A 58 9.46 -25.05 1.56
CA LEU A 58 10.39 -24.21 0.80
C LEU A 58 10.33 -22.71 1.14
N LEU A 59 9.21 -22.25 1.71
CA LEU A 59 9.01 -20.84 2.08
C LEU A 59 8.61 -20.69 3.56
N SER A 60 8.65 -21.78 4.35
CA SER A 60 8.20 -21.79 5.75
C SER A 60 9.00 -22.77 6.59
N ASP A 61 9.55 -22.28 7.70
CA ASP A 61 10.21 -23.12 8.72
C ASP A 61 9.25 -24.10 9.41
N ASN A 62 7.93 -23.84 9.36
CA ASN A 62 6.90 -24.61 10.07
C ASN A 62 6.05 -25.53 9.16
N LYS A 63 6.51 -25.83 7.93
CA LYS A 63 5.83 -26.72 6.97
C LYS A 63 4.42 -26.29 6.54
N GLU A 64 4.01 -25.07 6.87
CA GLU A 64 2.73 -24.49 6.47
C GLU A 64 2.87 -23.55 5.26
N LYS A 65 1.77 -23.27 4.56
CA LYS A 65 1.77 -22.30 3.46
C LYS A 65 2.12 -20.90 3.99
N ASN A 66 3.32 -20.41 3.70
CA ASN A 66 3.69 -19.03 4.03
C ASN A 66 3.01 -18.01 3.10
N ARG A 67 1.85 -17.49 3.51
CA ARG A 67 1.13 -16.43 2.79
C ARG A 67 1.80 -15.05 2.89
N LYS A 68 2.90 -14.92 3.63
CA LYS A 68 3.64 -13.66 3.81
C LYS A 68 4.69 -13.44 2.71
N ASP A 69 4.98 -14.44 1.89
CA ASP A 69 5.91 -14.36 0.75
C ASP A 69 5.14 -14.55 -0.57
N HIS A 70 5.27 -13.65 -1.53
CA HIS A 70 4.58 -13.70 -2.83
C HIS A 70 4.92 -14.94 -3.67
N ARG A 71 6.10 -15.54 -3.47
CA ARG A 71 6.57 -16.70 -4.24
C ARG A 71 5.70 -17.94 -4.06
N HIS A 72 4.84 -17.99 -3.03
CA HIS A 72 3.87 -19.08 -2.88
C HIS A 72 2.91 -19.22 -4.08
N HIS A 73 2.66 -18.14 -4.83
CA HIS A 73 1.87 -18.19 -6.06
C HIS A 73 2.61 -18.94 -7.17
N ALA A 74 3.93 -18.79 -7.27
CA ALA A 74 4.75 -19.55 -8.23
C ALA A 74 4.74 -21.05 -7.89
N ILE A 75 4.82 -21.40 -6.60
CA ILE A 75 4.68 -22.80 -6.15
C ILE A 75 3.30 -23.36 -6.50
N ASP A 76 2.23 -22.60 -6.27
CA ASP A 76 0.88 -23.02 -6.65
C ASP A 76 0.76 -23.24 -8.17
N ALA A 77 1.36 -22.36 -8.98
CA ALA A 77 1.40 -22.50 -10.44
C ALA A 77 2.20 -23.71 -10.90
N PHE A 78 3.35 -23.99 -10.27
CA PHE A 78 4.15 -25.20 -10.50
C PHE A 78 3.31 -26.46 -10.24
N VAL A 79 2.58 -26.50 -9.12
CA VAL A 79 1.72 -27.64 -8.80
C VAL A 79 0.63 -27.84 -9.84
N VAL A 80 0.02 -26.75 -10.30
CA VAL A 80 -0.97 -26.78 -11.38
C VAL A 80 -0.37 -27.34 -12.66
N ALA A 81 0.82 -26.89 -13.05
CA ALA A 81 1.52 -27.34 -14.26
C ALA A 81 1.87 -28.84 -14.22
N CYS A 82 2.26 -29.36 -13.05
CA CYS A 82 2.59 -30.79 -12.88
C CYS A 82 1.36 -31.70 -12.73
N THR A 83 0.15 -31.15 -12.69
CA THR A 83 -1.07 -31.94 -12.49
C THR A 83 -1.80 -32.17 -13.80
N SER A 84 -1.73 -33.40 -14.30
CA SER A 84 -2.40 -33.81 -15.54
C SER A 84 -3.91 -33.94 -15.39
N ARG A 85 -4.63 -33.86 -16.52
CA ARG A 85 -6.08 -34.12 -16.59
C ARG A 85 -6.46 -35.50 -16.06
N SER A 86 -5.64 -36.53 -16.31
CA SER A 86 -5.90 -37.89 -15.82
C SER A 86 -5.74 -37.99 -14.30
N MET A 87 -4.75 -37.31 -13.72
CA MET A 87 -4.58 -37.21 -12.27
C MET A 87 -5.78 -36.51 -11.63
N LEU A 88 -6.23 -35.40 -12.20
CA LEU A 88 -7.41 -34.66 -11.74
C LEU A 88 -8.66 -35.54 -11.74
N GLN A 89 -8.94 -36.24 -12.85
CA GLN A 89 -10.11 -37.12 -12.97
C GLN A 89 -10.07 -38.28 -11.97
N LYS A 90 -8.90 -38.93 -11.80
CA LYS A 90 -8.72 -40.01 -10.81
C LYS A 90 -9.03 -39.52 -9.40
N ILE A 91 -8.56 -38.33 -9.03
CA ILE A 91 -8.77 -37.75 -7.70
C ILE A 91 -10.22 -37.31 -7.49
N ALA A 92 -10.82 -36.70 -8.50
CA ALA A 92 -12.21 -36.25 -8.46
C ALA A 92 -13.19 -37.41 -8.26
N ARG A 93 -12.97 -38.54 -8.95
CA ARG A 93 -13.82 -39.75 -8.86
C ARG A 93 -13.55 -40.61 -7.62
N ALA A 94 -12.40 -40.46 -6.96
CA ALA A 94 -12.05 -41.24 -5.79
C ALA A 94 -12.89 -40.85 -4.56
N SER A 95 -13.33 -41.86 -3.79
CA SER A 95 -13.92 -41.66 -2.45
C SER A 95 -12.91 -40.98 -1.51
N LYS A 96 -13.37 -40.37 -0.41
CA LYS A 96 -12.48 -39.67 0.55
C LYS A 96 -11.31 -40.55 1.05
N LYS A 97 -11.58 -41.83 1.36
CA LYS A 97 -10.58 -42.81 1.83
C LYS A 97 -9.60 -43.18 0.72
N THR A 98 -10.11 -43.42 -0.49
CA THR A 98 -9.28 -43.74 -1.67
C THR A 98 -8.43 -42.56 -2.09
N ARG A 99 -8.97 -41.34 -2.00
CA ARG A 99 -8.27 -40.09 -2.33
C ARG A 99 -7.05 -39.86 -1.44
N LYS A 100 -7.18 -40.05 -0.12
CA LYS A 100 -6.03 -39.98 0.81
C LYS A 100 -4.94 -40.98 0.42
N ARG A 101 -5.30 -42.25 0.26
CA ARG A 101 -4.34 -43.31 -0.13
C ARG A 101 -3.66 -43.03 -1.47
N PHE A 102 -4.40 -42.50 -2.44
CA PHE A 102 -3.85 -42.15 -3.74
C PHE A 102 -2.84 -41.00 -3.65
N ILE A 103 -3.15 -39.97 -2.86
CA ILE A 103 -2.22 -38.85 -2.61
C ILE A 103 -0.99 -39.33 -1.84
N GLU A 104 -1.16 -40.18 -0.82
CA GLU A 104 -0.05 -40.75 -0.05
C GLU A 104 0.95 -41.52 -0.94
N LYS A 105 0.45 -42.24 -1.95
CA LYS A 105 1.25 -43.01 -2.91
C LYS A 105 1.61 -42.23 -4.19
N MET A 106 1.30 -40.93 -4.25
CA MET A 106 1.57 -40.12 -5.44
C MET A 106 3.08 -40.07 -5.71
N PRO A 107 3.53 -40.34 -6.95
CA PRO A 107 4.92 -40.15 -7.34
C PRO A 107 5.35 -38.68 -7.23
N PRO A 108 6.66 -38.40 -7.29
CA PRO A 108 7.14 -37.04 -7.49
C PRO A 108 6.55 -36.41 -8.78
N PRO A 109 6.54 -35.08 -8.89
CA PRO A 109 6.01 -34.37 -10.06
C PRO A 109 6.59 -34.83 -11.40
N PHE A 110 7.90 -35.13 -11.43
CA PHE A 110 8.62 -35.64 -12.58
C PHE A 110 9.85 -36.46 -12.14
N LYS A 111 10.50 -37.14 -13.10
CA LYS A 111 11.70 -37.94 -12.86
C LYS A 111 12.86 -37.04 -12.41
N ASN A 112 13.60 -37.46 -11.38
CA ASN A 112 14.70 -36.68 -10.79
C ASN A 112 14.26 -35.34 -10.18
N PHE A 113 13.05 -35.27 -9.63
CA PHE A 113 12.59 -34.09 -8.91
C PHE A 113 13.40 -33.87 -7.63
N GLU A 114 14.10 -32.74 -7.55
CA GLU A 114 14.89 -32.34 -6.38
C GLU A 114 14.40 -31.02 -5.78
N HIS A 115 14.19 -30.99 -4.47
CA HIS A 115 13.72 -29.78 -3.77
C HIS A 115 14.72 -28.62 -3.85
N LYS A 116 16.02 -28.93 -3.82
CA LYS A 116 17.09 -27.92 -3.85
C LYS A 116 17.10 -27.12 -5.15
N GLU A 117 16.74 -27.75 -6.28
CA GLU A 117 16.61 -27.05 -7.55
C GLU A 117 15.46 -26.03 -7.51
N ILE A 118 14.32 -26.42 -6.96
CA ILE A 118 13.16 -25.52 -6.80
C ILE A 118 13.50 -24.37 -5.85
N GLU A 119 14.17 -24.65 -4.73
CA GLU A 119 14.61 -23.64 -3.76
C GLU A 119 15.50 -22.58 -4.43
N LYS A 120 16.50 -23.03 -5.21
CA LYS A 120 17.38 -22.13 -5.98
C LYS A 120 16.58 -21.27 -6.96
N LEU A 121 15.66 -21.86 -7.72
CA LEU A 121 14.79 -21.12 -8.65
C LEU A 121 13.91 -20.09 -7.92
N LEU A 122 13.33 -20.45 -6.77
CA LEU A 122 12.53 -19.54 -5.94
C LEU A 122 13.36 -18.35 -5.43
N ASP A 123 14.65 -18.53 -5.16
CA ASP A 123 15.52 -17.45 -4.73
C ASP A 123 15.86 -16.47 -5.86
N GLU A 124 15.88 -16.93 -7.10
CA GLU A 124 16.06 -16.10 -8.29
C GLU A 124 14.78 -15.37 -8.73
N ILE A 125 13.58 -15.80 -8.28
CA ILE A 125 12.31 -15.17 -8.66
C ILE A 125 12.28 -13.69 -8.26
N ILE A 126 11.93 -12.89 -9.26
CA ILE A 126 11.65 -11.46 -9.13
C ILE A 126 10.15 -11.23 -9.32
N ILE A 127 9.53 -10.68 -8.28
CA ILE A 127 8.10 -10.35 -8.29
C ILE A 127 7.86 -9.09 -9.11
N SER A 128 6.99 -9.22 -10.11
CA SER A 128 6.45 -8.10 -10.87
C SER A 128 5.23 -7.51 -10.17
N PHE A 129 5.20 -6.19 -10.04
CA PHE A 129 4.06 -5.45 -9.52
C PHE A 129 3.49 -4.59 -10.64
N LYS A 130 2.17 -4.64 -10.83
CA LYS A 130 1.48 -3.78 -11.79
C LYS A 130 1.75 -2.31 -11.42
N PRO A 131 2.36 -1.51 -12.30
CA PRO A 131 2.54 -0.09 -12.06
C PRO A 131 1.19 0.62 -12.01
N ASP A 132 1.02 1.52 -11.05
CA ASP A 132 -0.17 2.39 -10.93
C ASP A 132 0.25 3.86 -11.10
N HIS A 133 0.48 4.25 -12.35
CA HIS A 133 1.01 5.57 -12.73
C HIS A 133 -0.04 6.40 -13.45
N GLY A 134 -1.29 6.37 -12.97
CA GLY A 134 -2.38 7.12 -13.60
C GLY A 134 -1.96 8.56 -13.96
N PHE A 135 -2.30 9.03 -15.16
CA PHE A 135 -1.93 10.38 -15.58
C PHE A 135 -2.99 11.38 -15.14
N ALA A 136 -2.67 12.21 -14.14
CA ALA A 136 -3.63 13.14 -13.53
C ALA A 136 -4.32 14.06 -14.55
N GLN A 137 -3.58 14.61 -15.52
CA GLN A 137 -4.17 15.48 -16.55
C GLN A 137 -5.10 14.75 -17.51
N LYS A 138 -4.86 13.46 -17.79
CA LYS A 138 -5.81 12.63 -18.54
C LYS A 138 -7.05 12.32 -17.69
N ALA A 139 -6.86 12.01 -16.41
CA ALA A 139 -7.98 11.76 -15.50
C ALA A 139 -8.93 12.97 -15.39
N ILE A 140 -8.38 14.20 -15.30
CA ILE A 140 -9.16 15.44 -15.33
C ILE A 140 -10.04 15.52 -16.59
N LYS A 141 -9.47 15.25 -17.77
CA LYS A 141 -10.23 15.28 -19.05
C LYS A 141 -11.36 14.25 -19.09
N GLU A 142 -11.22 13.15 -18.36
CA GLU A 142 -12.24 12.09 -18.24
C GLU A 142 -13.23 12.32 -17.09
N GLY A 143 -13.13 13.44 -16.35
CA GLY A 143 -13.96 13.69 -15.17
C GLY A 143 -13.66 12.74 -14.00
N LYS A 144 -12.44 12.20 -13.93
CA LYS A 144 -12.00 11.22 -12.93
C LYS A 144 -10.82 11.76 -12.12
N THR A 145 -10.49 11.05 -11.05
CA THR A 145 -9.25 11.26 -10.30
C THR A 145 -8.42 9.98 -10.30
N VAL A 146 -7.09 10.11 -10.22
CA VAL A 146 -6.19 8.94 -10.07
C VAL A 146 -6.08 8.46 -8.61
N GLY A 147 -6.82 9.09 -7.69
CA GLY A 147 -6.81 8.79 -6.27
C GLY A 147 -7.60 9.82 -5.47
N GLN A 148 -7.66 9.62 -4.15
CA GLN A 148 -8.32 10.54 -3.23
C GLN A 148 -7.56 11.87 -3.16
N LEU A 149 -8.25 12.99 -3.42
CA LEU A 149 -7.67 14.33 -3.43
C LEU A 149 -7.37 14.84 -2.01
N HIS A 150 -8.34 14.67 -1.11
CA HIS A 150 -8.30 15.13 0.28
C HIS A 150 -9.20 14.25 1.16
N ASP A 151 -9.02 14.35 2.48
CA ASP A 151 -9.92 13.72 3.45
C ASP A 151 -11.32 14.34 3.38
N GLU A 152 -12.34 13.62 3.85
CA GLU A 152 -13.73 14.10 3.81
C GLU A 152 -14.01 15.24 4.80
N THR A 153 -13.19 15.37 5.85
CA THR A 153 -13.44 16.34 6.93
C THR A 153 -13.06 17.76 6.48
N ALA A 154 -14.07 18.63 6.41
CA ALA A 154 -13.88 20.06 6.22
C ALA A 154 -13.54 20.75 7.54
N TYR A 155 -12.56 21.65 7.49
CA TYR A 155 -12.11 22.45 8.62
C TYR A 155 -12.28 23.95 8.35
N GLY A 156 -12.60 24.71 9.40
CA GLY A 156 -12.61 26.17 9.38
C GLY A 156 -11.27 26.75 9.82
N PHE A 157 -10.84 27.86 9.25
CA PHE A 157 -9.62 28.57 9.69
C PHE A 157 -9.78 29.17 11.10
N VAL A 158 -8.72 29.17 11.90
CA VAL A 158 -8.66 29.87 13.20
C VAL A 158 -7.46 30.81 13.23
N SER A 159 -6.26 30.28 13.07
CA SER A 159 -5.01 31.05 13.09
C SER A 159 -3.89 30.30 12.36
N GLU A 160 -2.82 31.02 12.04
CA GLU A 160 -1.62 30.48 11.42
C GLU A 160 -0.38 30.95 12.20
N ASP A 161 0.52 30.02 12.52
CA ASP A 161 1.86 30.30 13.03
C ASP A 161 2.84 30.12 11.86
N ILE A 162 3.25 31.25 11.28
CA ILE A 162 4.08 31.28 10.07
C ILE A 162 5.47 30.74 10.34
N GLU A 163 6.04 31.02 11.53
CA GLU A 163 7.40 30.59 11.89
C GLU A 163 7.49 29.07 12.05
N LYS A 164 6.46 28.46 12.65
CA LYS A 164 6.42 27.00 12.85
C LYS A 164 5.80 26.24 11.68
N GLU A 165 5.35 26.94 10.63
CA GLU A 165 4.56 26.38 9.53
C GLU A 165 3.34 25.57 10.02
N LYS A 166 2.67 26.06 11.07
CA LYS A 166 1.50 25.42 11.67
C LYS A 166 0.23 26.22 11.39
N ILE A 167 -0.88 25.51 11.28
CA ILE A 167 -2.20 26.10 11.11
C ILE A 167 -3.17 25.50 12.13
N THR A 168 -3.87 26.38 12.84
CA THR A 168 -4.93 25.98 13.76
C THR A 168 -6.25 26.00 13.03
N LEU A 169 -6.93 24.86 13.06
CA LEU A 169 -8.15 24.62 12.32
C LEU A 169 -9.28 24.19 13.26
N SER A 170 -10.49 24.62 12.96
CA SER A 170 -11.69 24.29 13.73
C SER A 170 -12.53 23.19 13.08
N VAL A 171 -13.06 22.29 13.90
CA VAL A 171 -14.05 21.28 13.50
C VAL A 171 -14.98 20.98 14.67
N ARG A 172 -16.20 20.51 14.38
CA ARG A 172 -17.13 20.05 15.42
C ARG A 172 -17.07 18.55 15.60
N LYS A 173 -16.87 18.08 16.83
CA LYS A 173 -16.82 16.65 17.18
C LYS A 173 -17.93 16.29 18.18
N ASP A 174 -18.47 15.10 18.00
CA ASP A 174 -19.44 14.49 18.91
C ASP A 174 -18.72 13.85 20.13
N PRO A 175 -19.44 13.41 21.18
CA PRO A 175 -18.80 12.97 22.42
C PRO A 175 -17.87 11.76 22.22
N SER A 176 -18.10 10.92 21.19
CA SER A 176 -17.28 9.74 20.93
C SER A 176 -15.82 10.07 20.54
N TYR A 177 -15.54 11.31 20.17
CA TYR A 177 -14.19 11.78 19.87
C TYR A 177 -13.33 11.92 21.14
N PHE A 178 -13.91 12.37 22.25
CA PHE A 178 -13.15 12.76 23.44
C PHE A 178 -12.97 11.55 24.36
N LYS A 179 -11.82 10.89 24.23
CA LYS A 179 -11.45 9.67 24.97
C LYS A 179 -10.24 9.87 25.89
N SER A 180 -9.61 11.03 25.83
CA SER A 180 -8.35 11.31 26.53
C SER A 180 -8.26 12.79 26.91
N LYS A 181 -7.44 13.09 27.93
CA LYS A 181 -7.16 14.47 28.37
C LYS A 181 -6.68 15.35 27.22
N LYS A 182 -5.81 14.83 26.35
CA LYS A 182 -5.30 15.55 25.16
C LYS A 182 -6.44 16.05 24.26
N GLN A 183 -7.45 15.23 24.01
CA GLN A 183 -8.58 15.60 23.14
C GLN A 183 -9.51 16.62 23.80
N VAL A 184 -9.63 16.59 25.13
CA VAL A 184 -10.40 17.60 25.87
C VAL A 184 -9.67 18.95 25.84
N GLN A 185 -8.34 18.98 25.88
CA GLN A 185 -7.55 20.22 25.73
C GLN A 185 -7.78 20.92 24.38
N GLU A 186 -8.21 20.19 23.35
CA GLU A 186 -8.51 20.74 22.02
C GLU A 186 -9.84 21.52 21.97
N ILE A 187 -10.67 21.49 23.02
CA ILE A 187 -11.97 22.21 23.04
C ILE A 187 -11.76 23.71 22.83
N ALA A 188 -12.55 24.32 21.96
CA ALA A 188 -12.41 25.73 21.60
C ALA A 188 -12.93 26.69 22.68
N ASP A 189 -13.98 26.31 23.42
CA ASP A 189 -14.55 27.13 24.50
C ASP A 189 -13.77 26.88 25.81
N GLU A 190 -13.12 27.92 26.34
CA GLU A 190 -12.24 27.79 27.50
C GLU A 190 -13.00 27.35 28.76
N ARG A 191 -14.23 27.82 28.96
CA ARG A 191 -15.02 27.47 30.15
C ARG A 191 -15.36 25.99 30.17
N PHE A 192 -15.80 25.45 29.02
CA PHE A 192 -16.05 24.02 28.90
C PHE A 192 -14.78 23.19 28.98
N LYS A 193 -13.68 23.68 28.41
CA LYS A 193 -12.38 23.02 28.49
C LYS A 193 -11.92 22.88 29.94
N GLU A 194 -11.83 23.98 30.69
CA GLU A 194 -11.40 23.99 32.09
C GLU A 194 -12.30 23.11 32.97
N TYR A 195 -13.63 23.28 32.84
CA TYR A 195 -14.60 22.47 33.58
C TYR A 195 -14.39 20.97 33.35
N LEU A 196 -14.26 20.56 32.08
CA LEU A 196 -14.09 19.16 31.74
C LEU A 196 -12.73 18.64 32.20
N LEU A 197 -11.64 19.40 31.99
CA LEU A 197 -10.29 19.02 32.41
C LEU A 197 -10.20 18.77 33.91
N ASN A 198 -10.83 19.61 34.73
CA ASN A 198 -10.89 19.43 36.18
C ASN A 198 -11.71 18.18 36.54
N LYS A 199 -12.82 17.92 35.86
CA LYS A 199 -13.64 16.72 36.12
C LYS A 199 -12.97 15.40 35.73
N ILE A 200 -12.12 15.42 34.70
CA ILE A 200 -11.44 14.22 34.21
C ILE A 200 -10.05 14.01 34.83
N GLU A 201 -9.66 14.86 35.78
CA GLU A 201 -8.37 14.74 36.44
C GLU A 201 -8.25 13.39 37.18
N ASN A 202 -7.14 12.69 36.96
CA ASN A 202 -6.86 11.35 37.51
C ASN A 202 -7.92 10.27 37.19
N LYS A 203 -8.70 10.45 36.11
CA LYS A 203 -9.68 9.48 35.62
C LYS A 203 -9.08 8.58 34.56
N SER A 204 -9.53 7.33 34.53
CA SER A 204 -9.25 6.38 33.45
C SER A 204 -9.99 6.74 32.17
N ASP A 205 -9.49 6.31 31.00
CA ASP A 205 -10.11 6.58 29.69
C ASP A 205 -11.60 6.17 29.62
N THR A 206 -11.97 5.09 30.31
CA THR A 206 -13.36 4.62 30.39
C THR A 206 -14.23 5.60 31.18
N GLU A 207 -13.74 6.10 32.32
CA GLU A 207 -14.43 7.11 33.12
C GLU A 207 -14.54 8.44 32.37
N ILE A 208 -13.47 8.86 31.66
CA ILE A 208 -13.47 10.06 30.82
C ILE A 208 -14.63 9.99 29.83
N LYS A 209 -14.77 8.86 29.13
CA LYS A 209 -15.83 8.68 28.14
C LYS A 209 -17.21 8.87 28.76
N THR A 210 -17.48 8.27 29.92
CA THR A 210 -18.76 8.41 30.63
C THR A 210 -19.01 9.87 31.05
N ILE A 211 -18.01 10.54 31.64
CA ILE A 211 -18.11 11.95 32.07
C ILE A 211 -18.43 12.86 30.88
N ILE A 212 -17.78 12.65 29.73
CA ILE A 212 -18.05 13.39 28.50
C ILE A 212 -19.47 13.12 28.00
N GLU A 213 -19.91 11.87 27.93
CA GLU A 213 -21.26 11.53 27.48
C GLU A 213 -22.33 12.19 28.36
N ASP A 214 -22.14 12.19 29.68
CA ASP A 214 -23.06 12.80 30.63
C ASP A 214 -23.05 14.33 30.56
N PHE A 215 -21.89 14.95 30.32
CA PHE A 215 -21.80 16.38 30.08
C PHE A 215 -22.60 16.79 28.82
N PHE A 216 -22.46 16.04 27.72
CA PHE A 216 -23.18 16.32 26.48
C PHE A 216 -24.70 16.17 26.68
N LYS A 217 -25.14 15.11 27.37
CA LYS A 217 -26.57 14.88 27.67
C LYS A 217 -27.15 15.97 28.56
N THR A 218 -26.50 16.25 29.70
CA THR A 218 -26.98 17.22 30.70
C THR A 218 -27.11 18.63 30.13
N ASN A 219 -26.19 19.02 29.24
CA ASN A 219 -26.20 20.35 28.63
C ASN A 219 -26.95 20.42 27.29
N GLY A 220 -27.55 19.31 26.82
CA GLY A 220 -28.23 19.26 25.51
C GLY A 220 -27.29 19.51 24.31
N ILE A 221 -25.99 19.28 24.47
CA ILE A 221 -24.96 19.53 23.45
C ILE A 221 -24.80 18.28 22.58
N ARG A 222 -24.86 18.45 21.26
CA ARG A 222 -24.59 17.34 20.30
C ARG A 222 -23.14 17.26 19.86
N LYS A 223 -22.50 18.42 19.67
CA LYS A 223 -21.11 18.54 19.19
C LYS A 223 -20.44 19.77 19.78
N LEU A 224 -19.20 19.63 20.21
CA LEU A 224 -18.33 20.74 20.60
C LEU A 224 -17.39 21.12 19.46
N LYS A 225 -17.11 22.42 19.34
CA LYS A 225 -16.05 22.91 18.46
C LYS A 225 -14.71 22.65 19.14
N ILE A 226 -13.75 22.14 18.38
CA ILE A 226 -12.36 21.95 18.80
C ILE A 226 -11.43 22.74 17.87
N HIS A 227 -10.24 23.06 18.36
CA HIS A 227 -9.12 23.64 17.63
C HIS A 227 -8.01 22.59 17.53
N LEU A 228 -7.62 22.26 16.28
CA LEU A 228 -6.59 21.29 15.96
C LEU A 228 -5.45 21.98 15.24
N GLU A 229 -4.25 21.84 15.79
CA GLU A 229 -3.03 22.25 15.09
C GLU A 229 -2.62 21.19 14.07
N LYS A 230 -2.33 21.61 12.84
CA LYS A 230 -1.81 20.77 11.76
C LYS A 230 -0.61 21.43 11.09
N ASP A 231 0.24 20.62 10.46
CA ASP A 231 1.30 21.14 9.59
C ASP A 231 0.67 21.77 8.34
N LYS A 232 1.08 22.99 7.98
CA LYS A 232 0.56 23.72 6.82
C LYS A 232 0.67 22.91 5.52
N LYS A 233 1.78 22.18 5.33
CA LYS A 233 2.01 21.30 4.16
C LYS A 233 1.05 20.11 4.05
N THR A 234 0.37 19.74 5.14
CA THR A 234 -0.54 18.59 5.18
C THR A 234 -1.99 18.98 4.92
N VAL A 235 -2.29 20.27 4.78
CA VAL A 235 -3.65 20.77 4.53
C VAL A 235 -3.74 21.51 3.20
N ILE A 236 -4.94 21.53 2.66
CA ILE A 236 -5.27 22.07 1.35
C ILE A 236 -6.29 23.19 1.56
N PRO A 237 -5.95 24.46 1.22
CA PRO A 237 -6.91 25.55 1.24
C PRO A 237 -7.82 25.47 0.01
N ILE A 238 -9.13 25.54 0.24
CA ILE A 238 -10.14 25.65 -0.83
C ILE A 238 -10.59 27.09 -0.92
N LYS A 239 -10.49 27.63 -2.13
CA LYS A 239 -10.80 29.02 -2.45
C LYS A 239 -12.15 29.12 -3.14
N ASP A 240 -12.87 30.19 -2.88
CA ASP A 240 -14.06 30.57 -3.65
C ASP A 240 -13.66 31.18 -5.00
N LYS A 241 -14.66 31.68 -5.75
CA LYS A 241 -14.46 32.30 -7.08
C LYS A 241 -13.60 33.56 -7.00
N ASP A 242 -13.64 34.27 -5.87
CA ASP A 242 -12.90 35.51 -5.63
C ASP A 242 -11.49 35.23 -5.08
N GLY A 243 -11.13 33.96 -4.92
CA GLY A 243 -9.82 33.51 -4.44
C GLY A 243 -9.68 33.50 -2.92
N LYS A 244 -10.74 33.83 -2.17
CA LYS A 244 -10.75 33.82 -0.71
C LYS A 244 -10.88 32.39 -0.19
N ILE A 245 -10.02 32.04 0.76
CA ILE A 245 -10.05 30.72 1.38
C ILE A 245 -11.25 30.64 2.32
N TYR A 246 -12.12 29.65 2.11
CA TYR A 246 -13.29 29.44 2.96
C TYR A 246 -13.25 28.13 3.75
N LYS A 247 -12.44 27.14 3.32
CA LYS A 247 -12.28 25.84 3.99
C LYS A 247 -10.89 25.27 3.83
N TYR A 248 -10.53 24.39 4.74
CA TYR A 248 -9.33 23.55 4.66
C TYR A 248 -9.71 22.07 4.72
N TYR A 249 -8.92 21.23 4.05
CA TYR A 249 -9.01 19.77 4.13
C TYR A 249 -7.61 19.19 4.35
N THR A 250 -7.49 18.07 5.07
CA THR A 250 -6.22 17.33 5.10
C THR A 250 -5.98 16.73 3.71
N SER A 251 -4.74 16.76 3.23
CA SER A 251 -4.33 16.11 1.98
C SER A 251 -4.65 14.63 2.00
N GLY A 252 -5.13 14.12 0.86
CA GLY A 252 -5.48 12.71 0.69
C GLY A 252 -4.27 11.90 0.26
N ASN A 253 -4.40 11.17 -0.85
CA ASN A 253 -3.32 10.33 -1.36
C ASN A 253 -2.16 11.18 -1.91
N ASN A 254 -0.97 10.58 -1.88
CA ASN A 254 0.19 11.09 -2.59
C ASN A 254 0.20 10.55 -4.03
N TYR A 255 0.41 11.44 -4.99
CA TYR A 255 0.52 11.09 -6.40
C TYR A 255 1.85 10.41 -6.69
N CYS A 256 2.95 11.09 -6.39
CA CYS A 256 4.31 10.57 -6.59
C CYS A 256 5.33 11.31 -5.72
N ALA A 257 6.53 10.74 -5.63
CA ALA A 257 7.72 11.40 -5.13
C ALA A 257 8.64 11.77 -6.31
N ASP A 258 8.91 13.06 -6.49
CA ASP A 258 9.95 13.54 -7.39
C ASP A 258 11.25 13.71 -6.61
N ILE A 259 12.30 13.02 -7.06
CA ILE A 259 13.66 13.18 -6.54
C ILE A 259 14.46 13.96 -7.57
N TYR A 260 15.13 15.01 -7.12
CA TYR A 260 15.88 15.94 -7.98
C TYR A 260 17.20 16.34 -7.31
N CYS A 261 18.12 16.87 -8.11
CA CYS A 261 19.42 17.33 -7.64
C CYS A 261 19.70 18.71 -8.24
N SER A 262 19.95 19.69 -7.38
CA SER A 262 20.35 21.03 -7.81
C SER A 262 21.85 21.09 -8.13
N HIS A 263 22.23 22.01 -9.02
CA HIS A 263 23.62 22.24 -9.41
C HIS A 263 24.18 23.60 -8.95
N LYS A 264 23.32 24.55 -8.55
CA LYS A 264 23.69 25.96 -8.31
C LYS A 264 23.19 26.53 -6.98
N THR A 265 22.87 25.67 -6.02
CA THR A 265 22.36 26.09 -4.70
C THR A 265 23.28 25.58 -3.60
N GLU A 266 23.06 26.02 -2.35
CA GLU A 266 23.74 25.49 -1.15
C GLU A 266 23.60 23.96 -1.00
N LYS A 267 22.61 23.35 -1.68
CA LYS A 267 22.36 21.91 -1.72
C LYS A 267 22.87 21.26 -3.01
N ALA A 268 23.81 21.89 -3.72
CA ALA A 268 24.38 21.36 -4.94
C ALA A 268 24.91 19.93 -4.73
N GLY A 269 24.59 19.03 -5.67
CA GLY A 269 25.00 17.63 -5.60
C GLY A 269 24.24 16.76 -4.58
N LYS A 270 23.41 17.33 -3.71
CA LYS A 270 22.59 16.58 -2.75
C LYS A 270 21.20 16.32 -3.33
N TRP A 271 20.73 15.08 -3.24
CA TRP A 271 19.38 14.75 -3.65
C TRP A 271 18.36 15.40 -2.71
N GLN A 272 17.31 15.93 -3.31
CA GLN A 272 16.15 16.53 -2.66
C GLN A 272 14.90 15.83 -3.16
N ILE A 273 13.81 15.93 -2.39
CA ILE A 273 12.56 15.25 -2.69
C ILE A 273 11.38 16.20 -2.53
N GLU A 274 10.42 16.11 -3.44
CA GLU A 274 9.09 16.68 -3.32
C GLU A 274 8.07 15.55 -3.39
N ILE A 275 7.22 15.45 -2.37
CA ILE A 275 6.04 14.59 -2.41
C ILE A 275 4.91 15.43 -2.98
N ILE A 276 4.32 14.95 -4.06
CA ILE A 276 3.25 15.64 -4.78
C ILE A 276 1.93 14.99 -4.36
N PRO A 277 1.04 15.67 -3.64
CA PRO A 277 -0.32 15.21 -3.40
C PRO A 277 -1.15 15.06 -4.68
N VAL A 278 -2.11 14.13 -4.67
CA VAL A 278 -3.03 13.94 -5.80
C VAL A 278 -3.81 15.22 -6.09
N PHE A 279 -4.23 15.98 -5.07
CA PHE A 279 -4.91 17.27 -5.26
C PHE A 279 -4.12 18.26 -6.13
N TYR A 280 -2.83 18.45 -5.83
CA TYR A 280 -2.00 19.39 -6.58
C TYR A 280 -1.71 18.86 -8.00
N ALA A 281 -1.48 17.56 -8.15
CA ALA A 281 -1.32 16.94 -9.47
C ALA A 281 -2.57 17.11 -10.37
N HIS A 282 -3.75 17.29 -9.77
CA HIS A 282 -5.03 17.54 -10.47
C HIS A 282 -5.36 19.04 -10.62
N GLN A 283 -4.39 19.94 -10.41
CA GLN A 283 -4.59 21.34 -10.76
C GLN A 283 -4.34 21.57 -12.26
N PRO A 284 -5.10 22.46 -12.92
CA PRO A 284 -4.80 22.89 -14.28
C PRO A 284 -3.37 23.44 -14.39
N LYS A 285 -2.65 23.08 -15.46
CA LYS A 285 -1.25 23.49 -15.68
C LYS A 285 -0.34 23.17 -14.48
N PHE A 286 -0.61 22.06 -13.79
CA PHE A 286 0.21 21.63 -12.66
C PHE A 286 1.67 21.47 -13.07
N GLU A 287 2.54 22.01 -12.23
CA GLU A 287 3.98 21.90 -12.34
C GLU A 287 4.55 21.76 -10.92
N PRO A 288 5.45 20.80 -10.66
CA PRO A 288 6.04 20.59 -9.33
C PRO A 288 6.73 21.85 -8.78
N ALA A 289 6.63 22.06 -7.47
CA ALA A 289 7.20 23.24 -6.83
C ALA A 289 8.73 23.31 -6.98
N TRP A 290 9.40 22.16 -6.93
CA TRP A 290 10.85 22.05 -7.12
C TRP A 290 11.29 22.52 -8.51
N HIS A 291 10.48 22.24 -9.54
CA HIS A 291 10.80 22.61 -10.92
C HIS A 291 10.65 24.12 -11.13
N LYS A 292 9.59 24.72 -10.57
CA LYS A 292 9.42 26.18 -10.56
C LYS A 292 10.56 26.90 -9.84
N LYS A 293 10.97 26.37 -8.69
CA LYS A 293 12.00 26.97 -7.85
C LYS A 293 13.41 26.77 -8.40
N TYR A 294 13.67 25.62 -9.03
CA TYR A 294 14.96 25.24 -9.58
C TYR A 294 14.83 24.69 -11.01
N PRO A 295 14.55 25.53 -12.02
CA PRO A 295 14.32 25.08 -13.39
C PRO A 295 15.51 24.33 -14.01
N THR A 296 16.73 24.61 -13.56
CA THR A 296 17.95 23.95 -14.03
C THR A 296 18.34 22.72 -13.20
N ALA A 297 17.55 22.34 -12.20
CA ALA A 297 17.83 21.15 -11.41
C ALA A 297 17.57 19.88 -12.22
N LYS A 298 18.44 18.89 -12.06
CA LYS A 298 18.28 17.61 -12.73
C LYS A 298 17.24 16.77 -11.99
N LYS A 299 16.21 16.32 -12.70
CA LYS A 299 15.33 15.27 -12.19
C LYS A 299 16.08 13.94 -12.15
N ILE A 300 16.22 13.35 -10.97
CA ILE A 300 16.89 12.07 -10.77
C ILE A 300 15.95 10.92 -11.09
N MET A 301 14.77 10.91 -10.45
CA MET A 301 13.74 9.91 -10.71
C MET A 301 12.37 10.38 -10.20
N ARG A 302 11.31 9.73 -10.69
CA ARG A 302 9.96 9.81 -10.11
C ARG A 302 9.55 8.43 -9.61
N LEU A 303 9.10 8.36 -8.37
CA LEU A 303 8.61 7.14 -7.74
C LEU A 303 7.09 7.24 -7.48
N PHE A 304 6.38 6.15 -7.72
CA PHE A 304 5.00 5.91 -7.34
C PHE A 304 4.94 4.77 -6.32
N ILE A 305 3.82 4.60 -5.62
CA ILE A 305 3.59 3.39 -4.83
C ILE A 305 3.66 2.17 -5.76
N ASN A 306 4.27 1.09 -5.27
CA ASN A 306 4.59 -0.15 -5.99
C ASN A 306 5.66 -0.03 -7.09
N ASP A 307 6.29 1.15 -7.28
CA ASP A 307 7.48 1.20 -8.13
C ASP A 307 8.60 0.34 -7.56
N MET A 308 9.35 -0.27 -8.47
CA MET A 308 10.49 -1.12 -8.16
C MET A 308 11.76 -0.27 -8.11
N VAL A 309 12.54 -0.46 -7.05
CA VAL A 309 13.79 0.25 -6.80
C VAL A 309 14.88 -0.76 -6.51
N ALA A 310 16.03 -0.57 -7.13
CA ALA A 310 17.25 -1.21 -6.71
C ALA A 310 18.10 -0.22 -5.92
N TRP A 311 18.71 -0.69 -4.84
CA TRP A 311 19.75 0.05 -4.15
C TRP A 311 20.87 -0.89 -3.71
N ASP A 312 22.02 -0.33 -3.40
CA ASP A 312 23.21 -1.07 -3.03
C ASP A 312 23.30 -1.10 -1.48
N GLU A 313 23.47 -2.29 -0.91
CA GLU A 313 23.57 -2.52 0.53
C GLU A 313 24.62 -3.62 0.78
N ASN A 314 25.72 -3.29 1.48
CA ASN A 314 26.83 -4.19 1.75
C ASN A 314 27.44 -4.85 0.49
N GLY A 315 27.57 -4.08 -0.60
CA GLY A 315 28.08 -4.58 -1.88
C GLY A 315 27.09 -5.45 -2.68
N LEU A 316 25.90 -5.71 -2.13
CA LEU A 316 24.84 -6.48 -2.79
C LEU A 316 23.73 -5.57 -3.28
N LYS A 317 23.20 -5.89 -4.46
CA LYS A 317 22.01 -5.25 -5.01
C LYS A 317 20.77 -5.78 -4.33
N LYS A 318 19.98 -4.89 -3.71
CA LYS A 318 18.69 -5.22 -3.11
C LYS A 318 17.55 -4.69 -3.96
N ILE A 319 16.56 -5.53 -4.26
CA ILE A 319 15.36 -5.15 -5.02
C ILE A 319 14.19 -4.97 -4.08
N LEU A 320 13.61 -3.79 -4.15
CA LEU A 320 12.57 -3.30 -3.25
C LEU A 320 11.40 -2.74 -4.04
N ARG A 321 10.25 -2.69 -3.40
CA ARG A 321 9.10 -1.91 -3.86
C ARG A 321 8.86 -0.73 -2.94
N VAL A 322 8.39 0.37 -3.51
CA VAL A 322 7.87 1.51 -2.74
C VAL A 322 6.53 1.10 -2.11
N LYS A 323 6.47 1.12 -0.78
CA LYS A 323 5.28 0.73 -0.02
C LYS A 323 4.43 1.93 0.38
N LYS A 324 5.07 3.03 0.79
CA LYS A 324 4.42 4.22 1.34
C LYS A 324 5.32 5.44 1.19
N MET A 325 4.71 6.62 1.16
CA MET A 325 5.38 7.91 1.11
C MET A 325 4.71 8.84 2.13
N ASN A 326 5.50 9.61 2.87
CA ASN A 326 5.00 10.60 3.81
C ASN A 326 5.27 12.02 3.30
N VAL A 327 4.38 12.96 3.60
CA VAL A 327 4.45 14.38 3.16
C VAL A 327 5.74 15.09 3.62
N ASP A 328 6.43 14.55 4.62
CA ASP A 328 7.75 15.04 5.07
C ASP A 328 8.93 14.62 4.18
N GLY A 329 8.68 13.87 3.10
CA GLY A 329 9.71 13.40 2.17
C GLY A 329 10.32 12.05 2.52
N ARG A 330 9.88 11.38 3.59
CA ARG A 330 10.35 10.02 3.90
C ARG A 330 9.61 8.97 3.08
N LEU A 331 10.38 8.03 2.53
CA LEU A 331 9.88 6.90 1.74
C LEU A 331 10.04 5.59 2.50
N PHE A 332 9.15 4.64 2.23
CA PHE A 332 9.08 3.36 2.91
C PHE A 332 9.17 2.26 1.87
N PHE A 333 10.13 1.34 2.05
CA PHE A 333 10.43 0.29 1.08
C PHE A 333 10.23 -1.08 1.69
N GLN A 334 9.79 -2.03 0.85
CA GLN A 334 9.62 -3.42 1.23
C GLN A 334 10.41 -4.30 0.26
N VAL A 335 11.04 -5.37 0.75
CA VAL A 335 11.57 -6.42 -0.14
C VAL A 335 10.43 -6.96 -0.99
N HIS A 336 10.67 -7.00 -2.30
CA HIS A 336 9.66 -7.31 -3.30
C HIS A 336 9.00 -8.70 -3.15
N LYS A 337 9.69 -9.63 -2.49
CA LYS A 337 9.19 -10.97 -2.16
C LYS A 337 8.12 -10.95 -1.04
N ILE A 338 8.08 -9.92 -0.18
CA ILE A 338 7.20 -9.89 0.98
C ILE A 338 5.79 -9.41 0.61
N ALA A 339 4.80 -10.29 0.78
CA ALA A 339 3.38 -10.03 0.59
C ALA A 339 2.73 -9.36 1.80
N LYS A 340 2.97 -9.89 3.00
CA LYS A 340 2.44 -9.35 4.26
C LYS A 340 3.59 -9.18 5.25
N SER A 341 3.87 -7.94 5.61
CA SER A 341 4.87 -7.61 6.62
C SER A 341 4.22 -7.50 8.00
N GLU A 342 4.85 -8.08 9.02
CA GLU A 342 4.42 -7.93 10.42
C GLU A 342 4.90 -6.63 11.05
N LYS A 343 6.02 -6.09 10.54
CA LYS A 343 6.60 -4.82 10.99
C LYS A 343 6.46 -3.77 9.89
N GLU A 344 6.23 -2.52 10.29
CA GLU A 344 6.33 -1.40 9.35
C GLU A 344 7.79 -1.27 8.91
N SER A 345 8.00 -0.99 7.62
CA SER A 345 9.35 -0.78 7.09
C SER A 345 9.95 0.50 7.68
N ASN A 346 11.28 0.54 7.83
CA ASN A 346 11.93 1.75 8.31
C ASN A 346 11.77 2.90 7.31
N ALA A 347 11.58 4.11 7.85
CA ALA A 347 11.54 5.32 7.06
C ALA A 347 12.93 5.59 6.46
N THR A 348 12.97 5.84 5.15
CA THR A 348 14.21 6.11 4.40
C THR A 348 14.17 7.55 3.88
N SER A 349 15.20 8.32 4.22
CA SER A 349 15.38 9.68 3.74
C SER A 349 15.97 9.71 2.32
N VAL A 350 15.80 10.84 1.63
CA VAL A 350 16.40 11.05 0.30
C VAL A 350 17.94 10.97 0.32
N LYS A 351 18.57 11.40 1.44
CA LYS A 351 20.02 11.28 1.64
C LYS A 351 20.46 9.81 1.63
N GLN A 352 19.74 8.95 2.37
CA GLN A 352 20.04 7.51 2.39
C GLN A 352 19.82 6.85 1.02
N LEU A 353 18.86 7.32 0.23
CA LEU A 353 18.68 6.84 -1.15
C LEU A 353 19.88 7.18 -2.03
N GLN A 354 20.42 8.39 -1.89
CA GLN A 354 21.62 8.80 -2.60
C GLN A 354 22.85 7.99 -2.16
N GLU A 355 23.06 7.82 -0.86
CA GLU A 355 24.18 7.04 -0.30
C GLU A 355 24.15 5.57 -0.74
N ARG A 356 22.96 5.00 -0.93
CA ARG A 356 22.76 3.63 -1.41
C ARG A 356 22.68 3.51 -2.94
N ASN A 357 22.98 4.58 -3.68
CA ASN A 357 22.90 4.60 -5.14
C ASN A 357 21.56 4.04 -5.66
N ALA A 358 20.46 4.47 -5.02
CA ALA A 358 19.14 3.97 -5.31
C ALA A 358 18.69 4.42 -6.70
N ARG A 359 18.02 3.53 -7.45
CA ARG A 359 17.45 3.85 -8.77
C ARG A 359 16.16 3.09 -9.00
N LYS A 360 15.24 3.72 -9.73
CA LYS A 360 14.06 3.03 -10.24
C LYS A 360 14.49 2.00 -11.28
N ILE A 361 13.94 0.79 -11.18
CA ILE A 361 14.15 -0.29 -12.15
C ILE A 361 12.81 -0.67 -12.78
N GLY A 362 12.85 -1.13 -14.02
CA GLY A 362 11.71 -1.77 -14.68
C GLY A 362 11.70 -3.26 -14.39
N ILE A 363 10.51 -3.84 -14.19
CA ILE A 363 10.32 -5.28 -14.12
C ILE A 363 9.16 -5.62 -15.05
N ASP A 364 9.38 -6.49 -16.02
CA ASP A 364 8.30 -6.93 -16.91
C ASP A 364 7.35 -7.92 -16.21
N ILE A 365 6.33 -8.37 -16.93
CA ILE A 365 5.29 -9.26 -16.39
C ILE A 365 5.80 -10.66 -15.99
N ILE A 366 6.99 -11.08 -16.44
CA ILE A 366 7.60 -12.37 -16.11
C ILE A 366 8.83 -12.25 -15.19
N GLY A 367 9.13 -11.05 -14.71
CA GLY A 367 10.17 -10.81 -13.70
C GLY A 367 11.54 -10.44 -14.25
N ARG A 368 11.69 -10.14 -15.55
CA ARG A 368 12.96 -9.66 -16.10
C ARG A 368 13.23 -8.23 -15.66
N ILE A 369 14.46 -7.97 -15.22
CA ILE A 369 14.86 -6.67 -14.66
C ILE A 369 15.50 -5.81 -15.74
N TYR A 370 15.03 -4.56 -15.84
CA TYR A 370 15.65 -3.48 -16.58
C TYR A 370 16.25 -2.48 -15.59
N ASP A 371 17.57 -2.57 -15.37
CA ASP A 371 18.30 -1.68 -14.46
C ASP A 371 19.10 -0.64 -15.27
N PRO A 372 18.85 0.66 -15.11
CA PRO A 372 19.55 1.69 -15.88
C PRO A 372 21.07 1.73 -15.65
N LEU A 373 21.58 1.15 -14.56
CA LEU A 373 23.04 1.02 -14.34
C LEU A 373 23.65 -0.14 -15.14
N LYS A 374 22.85 -1.15 -15.50
CA LYS A 374 23.27 -2.20 -16.42
C LYS A 374 22.98 -1.73 -17.84
N LYS A 375 23.88 -0.93 -18.43
CA LYS A 375 23.90 -0.82 -19.89
C LYS A 375 24.07 -2.23 -20.46
N ASN A 376 23.24 -2.58 -21.44
CA ASN A 376 23.19 -3.89 -22.09
C ASN A 376 24.61 -4.46 -22.33
N GLU A 377 24.94 -5.57 -21.67
CA GLU A 377 26.08 -6.43 -22.07
C GLU A 377 25.72 -7.27 -23.32
N ASN A 378 24.52 -7.09 -23.88
CA ASN A 378 24.10 -7.71 -25.14
C ASN A 378 23.64 -6.64 -26.12
N SER A 379 24.58 -6.10 -26.90
CA SER A 379 24.35 -5.49 -28.20
C SER A 379 25.20 -6.22 -29.23
#